data_AF-A0A350PJW8-F1
#
_entry.id   AF-A0A350PJW8-F1
#
_cell.length_a   1.000
_cell.length_b   1.000
_cell.length_c   1.000
_cell.angle_alpha   90.00
_cell.angle_beta   90.00
_cell.angle_gamma   90.00
#
_symmetry.space_group_name_H-M   'P 1'
#
loop_
_entity.id
_entity.type
_entity.pdbx_description
1 polymer ?
#
loop_
_entity_poly.entity_id
_entity_poly.type
_entity_poly.pdbx_seq_one_letter_code
_entity_poly.pdbx_strand_id
1 'polypeptide(L)'
;MKKDLNSLIEQALENINKDRQETEILLDNLKEYMNVSKDRYSDSGPTAAKFVETLQRSNEQLVKLATLVYKKDQASNQTGLTDDDKNQLFDILKED
;
A
#
# COMPACT_ATOMS: atom_id res chain seq x y z
N MET A 1 4.51 -13.12 20.40
CA MET A 1 3.96 -13.71 19.16
C MET A 1 4.49 -12.91 17.97
N LYS A 2 5.16 -13.55 17.00
CA LYS A 2 5.41 -12.93 15.70
C LYS A 2 4.05 -12.74 15.02
N LYS A 3 3.67 -11.50 14.69
CA LYS A 3 2.49 -11.26 13.83
C LYS A 3 2.79 -11.88 12.47
N ASP A 4 1.83 -12.62 11.91
CA ASP A 4 1.92 -13.12 10.55
C ASP A 4 2.03 -11.94 9.57
N LEU A 5 2.80 -12.11 8.49
CA LEU A 5 3.06 -11.06 7.52
C LEU A 5 1.76 -10.53 6.89
N ASN A 6 0.76 -11.40 6.65
CA ASN A 6 -0.53 -10.97 6.14
C ASN A 6 -1.25 -10.05 7.14
N SER A 7 -1.23 -10.41 8.43
CA SER A 7 -1.80 -9.58 9.49
C SER A 7 -1.11 -8.21 9.60
N LEU A 8 0.19 -8.14 9.33
CA LEU A 8 0.92 -6.86 9.28
C LEU A 8 0.54 -6.01 8.07
N ILE A 9 0.32 -6.64 6.91
CA ILE A 9 -0.12 -5.95 5.68
C ILE A 9 -1.54 -5.41 5.85
N GLU A 10 -2.44 -6.20 6.42
CA GLU A 10 -3.81 -5.77 6.73
C GLU A 10 -3.84 -4.59 7.70
N GLN A 11 -3.07 -4.67 8.80
CA GLN A 11 -2.94 -3.55 9.75
C GLN A 11 -2.37 -2.30 9.08
N ALA A 12 -1.39 -2.45 8.18
CA ALA A 12 -0.82 -1.32 7.45
C ALA A 12 -1.86 -0.68 6.52
N LEU A 13 -2.64 -1.48 5.80
CA LEU A 13 -3.73 -0.99 4.94
C LEU A 13 -4.82 -0.28 5.74
N GLU A 14 -5.21 -0.83 6.90
CA GLU A 14 -6.20 -0.21 7.78
C GLU A 14 -5.72 1.16 8.28
N ASN A 15 -4.47 1.24 8.76
CA ASN A 15 -3.87 2.50 9.19
C ASN A 15 -3.83 3.53 8.06
N ILE A 16 -3.39 3.12 6.87
CA ILE A 16 -3.36 3.99 5.70
C ILE A 16 -4.76 4.52 5.38
N ASN A 17 -5.77 3.66 5.36
CA ASN A 17 -7.14 4.06 5.03
C ASN A 17 -7.71 5.02 6.08
N LYS A 18 -7.46 4.76 7.36
CA LYS A 18 -7.89 5.62 8.46
C LYS A 18 -7.23 6.99 8.38
N ASP A 19 -5.92 7.04 8.16
CA ASP A 19 -5.18 8.31 8.05
C ASP A 19 -5.65 9.13 6.84
N ARG A 20 -5.96 8.47 5.72
CA ARG A 20 -6.55 9.12 4.54
C ARG A 20 -7.92 9.70 4.85
N GLN A 21 -8.80 8.92 5.47
CA GLN A 21 -10.15 9.35 5.81
C GLN A 21 -10.11 10.60 6.71
N GLU A 22 -9.27 10.57 7.75
CA GLU A 22 -9.08 11.73 8.63
C GLU A 22 -8.56 12.95 7.85
N THR A 23 -7.57 12.74 6.98
CA THR A 23 -7.00 13.83 6.16
C THR A 23 -8.02 14.41 5.19
N GLU A 24 -8.88 13.58 4.59
CA GLU A 24 -9.95 14.01 3.70
C GLU A 24 -11.00 14.84 4.44
N ILE A 25 -11.41 14.41 5.66
CA ILE A 25 -12.31 15.19 6.53
C ILE A 25 -11.69 16.55 6.89
N LEU A 26 -10.42 16.58 7.29
CA LEU A 26 -9.72 17.82 7.62
C LEU A 26 -9.61 18.75 6.40
N LEU A 27 -9.37 18.19 5.21
CA LEU A 27 -9.29 18.95 3.98
C LEU A 27 -10.65 19.54 3.60
N ASP A 28 -11.75 18.81 3.79
CA ASP A 28 -13.10 19.29 3.51
C ASP A 28 -13.51 20.40 4.48
N ASN A 29 -13.24 20.24 5.78
CA ASN A 29 -13.42 21.32 6.76
C ASN A 29 -12.61 22.57 6.40
N LEU A 30 -11.38 22.39 5.91
CA LEU A 30 -10.53 23.51 5.48
C LEU A 30 -11.10 24.18 4.22
N LYS A 31 -11.62 23.42 3.25
CA LYS A 31 -12.30 23.97 2.06
C LYS A 31 -13.50 24.81 2.46
N GLU A 32 -14.35 24.32 3.37
CA GLU A 32 -15.48 25.09 3.89
C GLU A 32 -15.03 26.40 4.54
N TYR A 33 -13.97 26.35 5.35
CA TYR A 33 -13.40 27.56 5.96
C TYR A 33 -12.87 28.56 4.93
N MET A 34 -12.16 28.09 3.90
CA MET A 34 -11.61 28.92 2.82
C MET A 34 -12.70 29.58 1.97
N ASN A 35 -13.81 28.88 1.73
CA ASN A 35 -14.92 29.37 0.90
C ASN A 35 -15.62 30.63 1.47
N VAL A 36 -15.43 30.95 2.75
CA VAL A 36 -16.04 32.13 3.40
C VAL A 36 -15.46 33.45 2.87
N SER A 37 -14.17 33.51 2.52
CA SER A 37 -13.55 34.75 2.02
C SER A 37 -12.23 34.48 1.32
N LYS A 38 -11.92 35.25 0.26
CA LYS A 38 -10.69 35.08 -0.53
C LYS A 38 -9.40 35.20 0.29
N ASP A 39 -9.37 36.04 1.32
CA ASP A 39 -8.18 36.24 2.15
C ASP A 39 -7.77 34.95 2.90
N ARG A 40 -8.76 34.12 3.27
CA ARG A 40 -8.52 32.84 3.96
C ARG A 40 -7.81 31.81 3.08
N TYR A 41 -7.85 31.93 1.76
CA TYR A 41 -7.10 31.04 0.87
C TYR A 41 -5.60 31.23 1.03
N SER A 42 -5.14 32.49 1.18
CA SER A 42 -3.72 32.79 1.38
C SER A 42 -3.20 32.16 2.67
N ASP A 43 -3.96 32.30 3.76
CA ASP A 43 -3.58 31.81 5.08
C ASP A 43 -3.69 30.29 5.21
N SER A 44 -4.69 29.69 4.54
CA SER A 44 -4.98 28.26 4.62
C SER A 44 -4.17 27.42 3.62
N GLY A 45 -3.61 28.04 2.58
CA GLY A 45 -2.84 27.37 1.54
C GLY A 45 -1.72 26.45 2.07
N PRO A 46 -0.87 26.92 3.00
CA PRO A 46 0.17 26.08 3.61
C PRO A 46 -0.39 24.88 4.37
N THR A 47 -1.55 25.03 5.03
CA THR A 47 -2.21 23.93 5.74
C THR A 47 -2.81 22.92 4.76
N ALA A 48 -3.48 23.39 3.71
CA ALA A 48 -4.02 22.54 2.65
C ALA A 48 -2.91 21.72 1.96
N ALA A 49 -1.76 22.36 1.69
CA ALA A 49 -0.60 21.69 1.11
C ALA A 49 -0.11 20.51 1.96
N LYS A 50 -0.09 20.65 3.30
CA LYS A 50 0.29 19.55 4.21
C LYS A 50 -0.68 18.38 4.15
N PHE A 51 -1.99 18.65 4.05
CA PHE A 51 -2.98 17.58 3.91
C PHE A 51 -2.82 16.84 2.57
N VAL A 52 -2.63 17.56 1.46
CA VAL A 52 -2.36 16.94 0.15
C VAL A 52 -1.07 16.14 0.17
N GLU A 53 -0.01 16.65 0.79
CA GLU A 53 1.27 15.94 0.94
C GLU A 53 1.13 14.66 1.79
N THR A 54 0.29 14.67 2.82
CA THR A 54 -0.04 13.47 3.60
C THR A 54 -0.78 12.44 2.75
N LEU A 55 -1.72 12.85 1.89
CA LEU A 55 -2.36 11.96 0.93
C LEU A 55 -1.37 11.41 -0.11
N GLN A 56 -0.41 12.21 -0.57
CA GLN A 56 0.66 11.75 -1.45
C GLN A 56 1.53 10.69 -0.76
N ARG A 57 1.98 10.93 0.48
CA ARG A 57 2.73 9.94 1.28
C ARG A 57 1.95 8.64 1.46
N SER A 58 0.63 8.74 1.67
CA SER A 58 -0.25 7.57 1.73
C SER A 58 -0.25 6.77 0.42
N ASN A 59 -0.29 7.44 -0.73
CA ASN A 59 -0.19 6.77 -2.04
C ASN A 59 1.17 6.06 -2.20
N GLU A 60 2.27 6.69 -1.78
CA GLU A 60 3.60 6.06 -1.82
C GLU A 60 3.67 4.82 -0.92
N GLN A 61 3.01 4.83 0.23
CA GLN A 61 2.93 3.66 1.13
C GLN A 61 2.13 2.51 0.49
N LEU A 62 1.01 2.80 -0.18
CA LEU A 62 0.23 1.80 -0.92
C LEU A 62 1.06 1.12 -2.01
N VAL A 63 1.83 1.90 -2.79
CA VAL A 63 2.72 1.35 -3.83
C VAL A 63 3.80 0.45 -3.22
N LYS A 64 4.38 0.84 -2.07
CA LYS A 64 5.35 0.03 -1.34
C LYS A 64 4.74 -1.29 -0.85
N LEU A 65 3.53 -1.26 -0.29
CA LEU A 65 2.80 -2.46 0.13
C LEU A 65 2.49 -3.37 -1.07
N ALA A 66 1.97 -2.83 -2.17
CA ALA A 66 1.71 -3.59 -3.39
C ALA A 66 2.99 -4.27 -3.91
N THR A 67 4.12 -3.56 -3.87
CA THR A 67 5.42 -4.13 -4.25
C THR A 67 5.84 -5.29 -3.33
N LEU A 68 5.61 -5.18 -2.02
CA LEU A 68 5.93 -6.24 -1.06
C LEU A 68 5.03 -7.47 -1.27
N VAL A 69 3.73 -7.28 -1.50
CA VAL A 69 2.78 -8.35 -1.83
C VAL A 69 3.19 -9.05 -3.12
N TYR A 70 3.47 -8.30 -4.19
CA TYR A 70 3.93 -8.86 -5.45
C TYR A 70 5.20 -9.69 -5.29
N LYS A 71 6.20 -9.19 -4.56
CA LYS A 71 7.44 -9.93 -4.29
C LYS A 71 7.20 -11.20 -3.49
N LYS A 72 6.28 -11.17 -2.52
CA LYS A 72 5.87 -12.36 -1.77
C LYS A 72 5.29 -13.40 -2.71
N ASP A 73 4.33 -13.01 -3.56
CA ASP A 73 3.68 -13.92 -4.50
C ASP A 73 4.69 -14.57 -5.45
N GLN A 74 5.64 -13.79 -5.97
CA GLN A 74 6.74 -14.30 -6.80
C GLN A 74 7.65 -15.29 -6.05
N ALA A 75 7.99 -15.00 -4.78
CA ALA A 75 8.82 -15.89 -3.97
C ALA A 75 8.12 -17.22 -3.65
N SER A 76 6.81 -17.20 -3.39
CA SER A 76 6.01 -18.43 -3.22
C SER A 76 5.91 -19.27 -4.50
N ASN A 77 6.01 -18.64 -5.67
CA ASN A 77 5.98 -19.33 -6.97
C ASN A 77 7.37 -19.79 -7.44
N GLN A 78 8.46 -19.46 -6.73
CA GLN A 78 9.85 -19.74 -7.17
C GLN A 78 10.58 -20.83 -6.36
N THR A 79 9.99 -21.43 -5.33
CA THR A 79 10.67 -22.46 -4.54
C THR A 79 10.14 -23.86 -4.85
N GLY A 80 10.67 -24.47 -5.92
CA GLY A 80 10.50 -25.89 -6.20
C GLY A 80 10.50 -26.23 -7.68
N LEU A 81 10.81 -27.48 -7.98
CA LEU A 81 10.44 -28.10 -9.25
C LEU A 81 8.90 -28.11 -9.32
N THR A 82 8.34 -27.64 -10.43
CA THR A 82 6.93 -27.87 -10.73
C THR A 82 6.67 -29.37 -10.80
N ASP A 83 5.41 -29.80 -10.69
CA ASP A 83 5.11 -31.23 -10.80
C ASP A 83 5.51 -31.80 -12.17
N ASP A 84 5.46 -30.97 -13.22
CA ASP A 84 5.99 -31.31 -14.54
C ASP A 84 7.51 -31.45 -14.54
N ASP A 85 8.24 -30.52 -13.90
CA ASP A 85 9.70 -30.63 -13.76
C ASP A 85 10.10 -31.90 -12.99
N LYS A 86 9.33 -32.28 -11.97
CA LYS A 86 9.54 -33.54 -11.23
C LYS A 86 9.29 -34.75 -12.12
N ASN A 87 8.20 -34.76 -12.89
CA ASN A 87 7.87 -35.86 -13.80
C ASN A 87 8.94 -36.03 -14.87
N GLN A 88 9.41 -34.94 -15.47
CA GLN A 88 10.51 -34.98 -16.44
C GLN A 88 11.80 -35.50 -15.82
N LEU A 89 12.14 -35.10 -14.59
CA LEU A 89 13.28 -35.66 -13.86
C LEU A 89 13.13 -37.15 -13.56
N PHE A 90 11.92 -37.63 -13.24
CA PHE A 90 11.65 -39.05 -13.05
C PHE A 90 11.80 -39.85 -14.34
N ASP A 91 11.43 -39.28 -15.48
CA ASP A 91 11.57 -39.95 -16.78
C ASP A 91 13.03 -40.05 -17.19
N ILE A 92 13.82 -38.98 -17.01
CA ILE A 92 15.27 -38.99 -17.28
C ILE A 92 16.00 -40.03 -16.40
N LEU A 93 15.66 -40.12 -15.11
CA LEU A 93 16.27 -41.08 -14.18
C LEU A 93 15.91 -42.55 -14.47
N LYS A 94 14.88 -42.81 -15.28
CA LYS A 94 14.46 -44.18 -15.67
C LYS A 94 15.07 -44.63 -17.01
N GLU A 95 15.63 -43.71 -17.77
CA GLU A 95 16.30 -44.01 -19.04
C GLU A 95 17.79 -44.40 -18.86
N ASP A 96 18.33 -44.27 -17.65
CA ASP A 96 19.62 -44.83 -17.17
C ASP A 96 19.41 -46.17 -16.42
#